data_AF-T1E8Z1-F1
#
_entry.id   AF-T1E8Z1-F1
#
_cell.length_a   1.000
_cell.length_b   1.000
_cell.length_c   1.000
_cell.angle_alpha   90.00
_cell.angle_beta   90.00
_cell.angle_gamma   90.00
#
_symmetry.space_group_name_H-M   'P 1'
#
loop_
_entity.id
_entity.type
_entity.pdbx_description
1 polymer ?
#
loop_
_entity_poly.entity_id
_entity_poly.type
_entity_poly.pdbx_seq_one_letter_code
_entity_poly.pdbx_strand_id
1 'polypeptide(L)'
;PVARIARYIYNDGIPILTGAGYTFDFEEPKTLCDNEFHMLIRTGLVSFKRMAYFMIDLIRHFKWNRVVYFYDRHSHYNVAGAQTGHLLMNTMAEFFRHENITYSPFSTDSARTNLTESLKEKVGVNYAIVIMCASPATIRE
;
A
#
# COMPACT_ATOMS: atom_id res chain seq x y z
N PRO A 1 -5.28 -10.15 11.87
CA PRO A 1 -5.11 -11.38 12.70
C PRO A 1 -3.65 -11.75 12.92
N VAL A 2 -2.83 -11.74 11.85
CA VAL A 2 -1.39 -12.06 11.90
C VAL A 2 -0.65 -11.32 13.01
N ALA A 3 -0.72 -9.99 13.08
CA ALA A 3 -0.03 -9.21 14.12
C ALA A 3 -0.41 -9.63 15.55
N ARG A 4 -1.70 -9.91 15.80
CA ARG A 4 -2.18 -10.34 17.12
C ARG A 4 -1.65 -11.72 17.50
N ILE A 5 -1.70 -12.68 16.58
CA ILE A 5 -1.17 -14.02 16.82
C ILE A 5 0.33 -13.93 17.06
N ALA A 6 1.06 -13.23 16.19
CA ALA A 6 2.51 -13.03 16.33
C ALA A 6 2.91 -12.42 17.68
N ARG A 7 2.20 -11.39 18.16
CA ARG A 7 2.46 -10.82 19.49
C ARG A 7 2.03 -11.72 20.65
N TYR A 8 1.13 -12.67 20.43
CA TYR A 8 0.67 -13.57 21.49
C TYR A 8 1.63 -14.74 21.69
N ILE A 9 2.05 -15.40 20.61
CA ILE A 9 2.87 -16.64 20.69
C ILE A 9 4.39 -16.41 20.54
N TYR A 10 4.87 -15.16 20.43
CA TYR A 10 6.31 -14.92 20.20
C TYR A 10 7.19 -15.46 21.34
N ASN A 11 6.76 -15.31 22.60
CA ASN A 11 7.50 -15.80 23.77
C ASN A 11 7.55 -17.33 23.86
N ASP A 12 6.65 -18.02 23.17
CA ASP A 12 6.58 -19.49 23.17
C ASP A 12 7.59 -20.11 22.18
N GLY A 13 8.33 -19.28 21.43
CA GLY A 13 9.30 -19.75 20.44
C GLY A 13 8.66 -20.43 19.23
N ILE A 14 7.37 -20.20 18.99
CA ILE A 14 6.62 -20.83 17.89
C ILE A 14 6.72 -19.96 16.62
N PRO A 15 7.33 -20.47 15.52
CA PRO A 15 7.39 -19.72 14.28
C PRO A 15 6.02 -19.64 13.61
N ILE A 16 5.72 -18.49 13.01
CA ILE A 16 4.51 -18.23 12.24
C ILE A 16 4.89 -18.09 10.78
N LEU A 17 4.26 -18.91 9.93
CA LEU A 17 4.42 -18.83 8.48
C LEU A 17 3.17 -18.18 7.87
N THR A 18 3.37 -17.19 7.00
CA THR A 18 2.27 -16.61 6.22
C THR A 18 2.70 -16.31 4.77
N GLY A 19 1.85 -16.67 3.81
CA GLY A 19 2.01 -16.24 2.42
C GLY A 19 1.51 -14.81 2.16
N ALA A 20 0.82 -14.21 3.13
CA ALA A 20 0.22 -12.89 3.05
C ALA A 20 0.93 -11.92 4.01
N GLY A 21 0.19 -11.03 4.68
CA GLY A 21 0.77 -10.05 5.59
C GLY A 21 1.57 -8.99 4.83
N TYR A 22 0.89 -8.27 3.95
CA TYR A 22 1.53 -7.34 3.01
C TYR A 22 1.99 -6.02 3.63
N THR A 23 1.54 -5.71 4.85
CA THR A 23 1.92 -4.49 5.57
C THR A 23 3.42 -4.44 5.84
N PHE A 24 3.97 -3.23 5.82
CA PHE A 24 5.42 -2.99 5.77
C PHE A 24 6.16 -3.41 7.05
N ASP A 25 5.50 -3.33 8.21
CA ASP A 25 6.00 -3.78 9.51
C ASP A 25 6.36 -5.27 9.53
N PHE A 26 5.63 -6.10 8.77
CA PHE A 26 5.97 -7.51 8.63
C PHE A 26 7.15 -7.78 7.69
N GLU A 27 7.78 -6.75 7.11
CA GLU A 27 9.04 -6.86 6.36
C GLU A 27 10.24 -6.21 7.07
N GLU A 28 10.01 -5.45 8.14
CA GLU A 28 11.13 -4.83 8.88
C GLU A 28 12.14 -5.86 9.39
N PRO A 29 13.42 -5.49 9.61
CA PRO A 29 14.42 -6.40 10.14
C PRO A 29 13.98 -7.03 11.46
N LYS A 30 14.04 -8.37 11.53
CA LYS A 30 13.62 -9.17 12.70
C LYS A 30 14.64 -10.23 13.08
N THR A 31 15.92 -9.94 12.98
CA THR A 31 16.98 -10.92 13.25
C THR A 31 17.20 -11.14 14.76
N LEU A 32 16.81 -10.19 15.60
CA LEU A 32 16.95 -10.24 17.05
C LEU A 32 15.61 -10.59 17.71
N CYS A 33 15.66 -11.30 18.84
CA CYS A 33 14.46 -11.67 19.61
C CYS A 33 13.62 -10.47 20.04
N ASP A 34 14.26 -9.32 20.28
CA ASP A 34 13.61 -8.08 20.69
C ASP A 34 12.90 -7.36 19.53
N ASN A 35 13.13 -7.78 18.28
CA ASN A 35 12.46 -7.17 17.14
C ASN A 35 10.98 -7.58 17.10
N GLU A 36 10.12 -6.61 16.78
CA GLU A 36 8.70 -6.90 16.61
C GLU A 36 8.49 -7.95 15.51
N PHE A 37 7.69 -8.96 15.83
CA PHE A 37 7.41 -10.08 14.95
C PHE A 37 8.64 -10.95 14.59
N HIS A 38 9.67 -11.04 15.45
CA HIS A 38 10.84 -11.93 15.25
C HIS A 38 10.50 -13.34 14.74
N MET A 39 9.40 -13.92 15.26
CA MET A 39 8.94 -15.27 14.90
C MET A 39 8.06 -15.32 13.62
N LEU A 40 7.77 -14.19 12.98
CA LEU A 40 6.93 -14.11 11.78
C LEU A 40 7.77 -14.22 10.51
N ILE A 41 7.58 -15.31 9.79
CA ILE A 41 8.19 -15.57 8.50
C ILE A 41 7.14 -15.39 7.40
N ARG A 42 7.40 -14.42 6.51
CA ARG A 42 6.60 -14.25 5.29
C ARG A 42 7.22 -15.03 4.15
N THR A 43 6.45 -15.92 3.55
CA THR A 43 6.85 -16.66 2.34
C THR A 43 6.41 -15.94 1.05
N GLY A 44 5.55 -14.92 1.17
CA GLY A 44 5.11 -14.10 0.04
C GLY A 44 6.20 -13.16 -0.47
N LEU A 45 6.42 -13.14 -1.79
CA LEU A 45 7.45 -12.32 -2.45
C LEU A 45 7.13 -10.83 -2.50
N VAL A 46 5.86 -10.46 -2.32
CA VAL A 46 5.35 -9.09 -2.48
C VAL A 46 4.89 -8.55 -1.13
N SER A 47 5.11 -7.25 -0.92
CA SER A 47 4.62 -6.45 0.21
C SER A 47 4.27 -5.06 -0.31
N PHE A 48 3.53 -4.29 0.48
CA PHE A 48 3.25 -2.89 0.15
C PHE A 48 4.53 -2.05 0.11
N LYS A 49 5.53 -2.36 0.96
CA LYS A 49 6.86 -1.73 0.93
C LYS A 49 7.58 -1.99 -0.39
N ARG A 50 7.64 -3.25 -0.85
CA ARG A 50 8.24 -3.61 -2.15
C ARG A 50 7.51 -2.98 -3.32
N MET A 51 6.17 -2.96 -3.28
CA MET A 51 5.36 -2.26 -4.30
C MET A 51 5.69 -0.76 -4.33
N ALA A 52 5.85 -0.11 -3.16
CA ALA A 52 6.19 1.30 -3.10
C ALA A 52 7.57 1.58 -3.72
N TYR A 53 8.60 0.81 -3.35
CA TYR A 53 9.94 0.96 -3.93
C TYR A 53 9.96 0.69 -5.44
N PHE A 54 9.22 -0.32 -5.91
CA PHE A 54 9.08 -0.56 -7.33
C PHE A 54 8.49 0.66 -8.06
N MET A 55 7.45 1.30 -7.51
CA MET A 55 6.88 2.51 -8.11
C MET A 55 7.85 3.69 -8.05
N ILE A 56 8.61 3.85 -6.95
CA ILE A 56 9.67 4.86 -6.83
C ILE A 56 10.70 4.69 -7.94
N ASP A 57 11.14 3.46 -8.20
CA ASP A 57 12.13 3.15 -9.24
C ASP A 57 11.59 3.52 -10.64
N LEU A 58 10.32 3.22 -10.93
CA LEU A 58 9.68 3.64 -12.17
C LEU A 58 9.60 5.16 -12.29
N ILE A 59 9.16 5.85 -11.24
CA ILE A 59 9.05 7.32 -11.20
C ILE A 59 10.41 7.96 -11.50
N ARG A 60 11.48 7.43 -10.92
CA ARG A 60 12.85 7.90 -11.13
C ARG A 60 13.34 7.62 -12.55
N HIS A 61 13.12 6.39 -13.03
CA HIS A 61 13.55 5.96 -14.35
C HIS A 61 12.94 6.84 -15.45
N PHE A 62 11.63 7.10 -15.36
CA PHE A 62 10.90 7.92 -16.33
C PHE A 62 10.89 9.43 -16.00
N LYS A 63 11.54 9.83 -14.90
CA LYS A 63 11.64 11.23 -14.42
C LYS A 63 10.27 11.89 -14.22
N TRP A 64 9.28 11.16 -13.72
CA TRP A 64 7.99 11.72 -13.37
C TRP A 64 8.11 12.54 -12.07
N ASN A 65 7.48 13.72 -12.04
CA ASN A 65 7.61 14.66 -10.92
C ASN A 65 6.27 15.01 -10.25
N ARG A 66 5.15 14.51 -10.78
CA ARG A 66 3.80 14.82 -10.33
C ARG A 66 2.94 13.57 -10.37
N VAL A 67 2.64 13.01 -9.19
CA VAL A 67 1.87 11.78 -9.03
C VAL A 67 0.51 12.07 -8.41
N VAL A 68 -0.55 11.46 -8.91
CA VAL A 68 -1.85 11.40 -8.22
C VAL A 68 -2.20 9.96 -7.89
N TYR A 69 -2.76 9.76 -6.70
CA TYR A 69 -3.21 8.48 -6.19
C TYR A 69 -4.72 8.41 -6.28
N PHE A 70 -5.27 7.52 -7.10
CA PHE A 70 -6.69 7.26 -7.13
C PHE A 70 -6.99 5.94 -6.42
N TYR A 71 -7.80 5.95 -5.37
CA TYR A 71 -8.05 4.70 -4.65
C TYR A 71 -9.39 4.57 -3.93
N ASP A 72 -9.89 3.34 -3.92
CA ASP A 72 -10.96 2.90 -3.03
C ASP A 72 -10.34 2.24 -1.79
N ARG A 73 -10.71 2.76 -0.62
CA ARG A 73 -10.19 2.30 0.67
C ARG A 73 -10.43 0.83 0.90
N HIS A 74 -11.59 0.31 0.50
CA HIS A 74 -12.02 -1.06 0.79
C HIS A 74 -11.80 -2.01 -0.40
N SER A 75 -11.15 -1.54 -1.46
CA SER A 75 -10.78 -2.36 -2.60
C SER A 75 -9.93 -3.55 -2.18
N HIS A 76 -9.98 -4.61 -3.00
CA HIS A 76 -9.18 -5.83 -2.84
C HIS A 76 -9.32 -6.52 -1.46
N TYR A 77 -10.50 -6.43 -0.84
CA TYR A 77 -10.81 -7.12 0.43
C TYR A 77 -10.43 -8.61 0.40
N ASN A 78 -10.73 -9.30 -0.70
CA ASN A 78 -10.43 -10.73 -0.85
C ASN A 78 -8.94 -11.05 -1.01
N VAL A 79 -8.06 -10.04 -1.15
CA VAL A 79 -6.61 -10.22 -1.33
C VAL A 79 -5.87 -10.05 -0.01
N ALA A 80 -6.09 -8.93 0.69
CA ALA A 80 -5.36 -8.62 1.93
C ALA A 80 -6.25 -8.18 3.09
N GLY A 81 -7.58 -8.34 2.96
CA GLY A 81 -8.56 -8.06 4.00
C GLY A 81 -9.08 -6.62 3.98
N ALA A 82 -9.72 -6.24 5.08
CA ALA A 82 -10.30 -4.91 5.24
C ALA A 82 -9.25 -3.81 4.99
N GLN A 83 -9.69 -2.77 4.28
CA GLN A 83 -8.88 -1.58 4.03
C GLN A 83 -7.61 -1.81 3.20
N THR A 84 -7.53 -2.90 2.42
CA THR A 84 -6.34 -3.22 1.61
C THR A 84 -5.89 -2.04 0.73
N GLY A 85 -6.81 -1.42 -0.01
CA GLY A 85 -6.47 -0.25 -0.83
C GLY A 85 -5.96 0.93 0.00
N HIS A 86 -6.57 1.20 1.15
CA HIS A 86 -6.09 2.25 2.05
C HIS A 86 -4.68 1.96 2.60
N LEU A 87 -4.42 0.72 3.03
CA LEU A 87 -3.12 0.31 3.58
C LEU A 87 -2.01 0.39 2.52
N LEU A 88 -2.29 -0.06 1.30
CA LEU A 88 -1.34 0.04 0.19
C LEU A 88 -1.00 1.51 -0.11
N MET A 89 -2.02 2.35 -0.27
CA MET A 89 -1.80 3.75 -0.66
C MET A 89 -1.15 4.58 0.46
N ASN A 90 -1.46 4.28 1.73
CA ASN A 90 -0.75 4.89 2.86
C ASN A 90 0.72 4.45 2.91
N THR A 91 0.99 3.17 2.64
CA THR A 91 2.37 2.67 2.58
C THR A 91 3.13 3.36 1.46
N MET A 92 2.55 3.48 0.26
CA MET A 92 3.16 4.23 -0.84
C MET A 92 3.43 5.69 -0.47
N ALA A 93 2.44 6.37 0.13
CA ALA A 93 2.59 7.74 0.60
C ALA A 93 3.76 7.91 1.57
N GLU A 94 3.92 6.98 2.52
CA GLU A 94 5.03 7.00 3.48
C GLU A 94 6.39 6.94 2.77
N PHE A 95 6.59 5.95 1.89
CA PHE A 95 7.86 5.80 1.18
C PHE A 95 8.10 6.91 0.16
N PHE A 96 7.05 7.48 -0.43
CA PHE A 96 7.20 8.65 -1.31
C PHE A 96 7.67 9.88 -0.53
N ARG A 97 7.18 10.08 0.70
CA ARG A 97 7.68 11.14 1.59
C ARG A 97 9.16 10.93 1.92
N HIS A 98 9.57 9.71 2.24
CA HIS A 98 10.98 9.39 2.51
C HIS A 98 11.89 9.69 1.32
N GLU A 99 11.39 9.50 0.09
CA GLU A 99 12.13 9.70 -1.15
C GLU A 99 11.90 11.08 -1.80
N ASN A 100 11.25 12.01 -1.10
CA ASN A 100 10.93 13.37 -1.57
C ASN A 100 10.10 13.43 -2.87
N ILE A 101 9.22 12.46 -3.10
CA ILE A 101 8.31 12.43 -4.24
C ILE A 101 7.02 13.17 -3.88
N THR A 102 6.66 14.19 -4.67
CA THR A 102 5.38 14.88 -4.51
C THR A 102 4.23 14.05 -5.06
N TYR A 103 3.18 13.86 -4.26
CA TYR A 103 1.97 13.15 -4.66
C TYR A 103 0.71 13.87 -4.17
N SER A 104 -0.44 13.58 -4.78
CA SER A 104 -1.75 14.06 -4.37
C SER A 104 -2.73 12.89 -4.16
N PRO A 105 -3.31 12.72 -2.96
CA PRO A 105 -4.26 11.65 -2.70
C PRO A 105 -5.67 11.99 -3.20
N PHE A 106 -6.31 11.05 -3.87
CA PHE A 106 -7.69 11.12 -4.33
C PHE A 106 -8.43 9.80 -4.03
N SER A 107 -9.23 9.81 -2.97
CA SER A 107 -10.04 8.64 -2.59
C SER A 107 -11.42 8.69 -3.25
N THR A 108 -11.95 7.54 -3.68
CA THR A 108 -13.33 7.43 -4.22
C THR A 108 -14.40 7.90 -3.25
N ASP A 109 -14.16 7.77 -1.94
CA ASP A 109 -15.04 8.31 -0.89
C ASP A 109 -15.25 9.82 -1.04
N SER A 110 -14.24 10.54 -1.54
CA SER A 110 -14.30 11.99 -1.77
C SER A 110 -15.00 12.39 -3.07
N ALA A 111 -15.42 11.42 -3.88
CA ALA A 111 -15.96 11.61 -5.24
C ALA A 111 -17.35 11.01 -5.46
N ARG A 112 -18.01 10.53 -4.40
CA ARG A 112 -19.22 9.67 -4.46
C ARG A 112 -20.38 10.20 -5.31
N THR A 113 -20.49 11.51 -5.50
CA THR A 113 -21.61 12.13 -6.23
C THR A 113 -21.26 12.63 -7.63
N ASN A 114 -19.98 12.87 -7.95
CA ASN A 114 -19.57 13.37 -9.26
C ASN A 114 -18.12 13.00 -9.60
N LEU A 115 -17.90 11.69 -9.85
CA LEU A 115 -16.57 11.14 -10.12
C LEU A 115 -15.94 11.76 -11.37
N THR A 116 -16.71 11.93 -12.44
CA THR A 116 -16.23 12.51 -13.71
C THR A 116 -15.69 13.92 -13.55
N GLU A 117 -16.43 14.80 -12.85
CA GLU A 117 -15.94 16.16 -12.57
C GLU A 117 -14.74 16.14 -11.63
N SER A 118 -14.78 15.30 -10.59
CA SER A 118 -13.66 15.14 -9.66
C SER A 118 -12.38 14.68 -10.37
N LEU A 119 -12.50 13.79 -11.37
CA LEU A 119 -11.37 13.34 -12.19
C LEU A 119 -10.85 14.47 -13.09
N LYS A 120 -11.73 15.25 -13.73
CA LYS A 120 -11.31 16.41 -14.53
C LYS A 120 -10.53 17.43 -13.69
N GLU A 121 -11.02 17.72 -12.48
CA GLU A 121 -10.41 18.69 -11.57
C GLU A 121 -9.15 18.16 -10.88
N LYS A 122 -9.14 16.89 -10.45
CA LYS A 122 -8.04 16.34 -9.63
C LYS A 122 -7.03 15.52 -10.41
N VAL A 123 -7.30 15.15 -11.65
CA VAL A 123 -6.38 14.37 -12.49
C VAL A 123 -6.09 15.11 -13.80
N GLY A 124 -7.09 15.74 -14.42
CA GLY A 124 -6.99 16.32 -15.76
C GLY A 124 -6.10 17.56 -15.89
N VAL A 125 -5.65 18.17 -14.80
CA VAL A 125 -4.96 19.47 -14.84
C VAL A 125 -3.44 19.37 -14.78
N ASN A 126 -2.86 18.52 -13.93
CA ASN A 126 -1.45 18.71 -13.58
C ASN A 126 -0.68 17.47 -13.06
N TYR A 127 -0.88 16.29 -13.64
CA TYR A 127 -0.17 15.08 -13.22
C TYR A 127 0.51 14.37 -14.39
N ALA A 128 1.72 13.87 -14.13
CA ALA A 128 2.49 13.07 -15.09
C ALA A 128 2.08 11.59 -15.04
N ILE A 129 1.63 11.12 -13.87
CA ILE A 129 1.22 9.74 -13.65
C ILE A 129 0.07 9.64 -12.65
N VAL A 130 -0.85 8.71 -12.93
CA VAL A 130 -1.95 8.30 -12.05
C VAL A 130 -1.66 6.89 -11.56
N ILE A 131 -1.56 6.70 -10.24
CA ILE A 131 -1.46 5.38 -9.61
C ILE A 131 -2.82 5.02 -9.05
N MET A 132 -3.37 3.89 -9.48
CA MET A 132 -4.74 3.49 -9.15
C MET A 132 -4.77 2.24 -8.27
N CYS A 133 -5.63 2.22 -7.25
CA CYS A 133 -5.94 1.06 -6.43
C CYS A 133 -7.44 1.01 -6.10
N ALA A 134 -8.22 0.29 -6.90
CA ALA A 134 -9.65 0.19 -6.73
C ALA A 134 -10.17 -1.17 -7.19
N SER A 135 -11.45 -1.46 -6.96
CA SER A 135 -12.07 -2.69 -7.47
C SER A 135 -11.96 -2.78 -9.00
N PRO A 136 -11.90 -3.98 -9.59
CA PRO A 136 -11.87 -4.13 -11.06
C PRO A 136 -13.00 -3.41 -11.78
N ALA A 137 -14.19 -3.31 -11.15
CA ALA A 137 -15.31 -2.56 -11.69
C ALA A 137 -15.00 -1.05 -11.74
N THR A 138 -14.52 -0.48 -10.63
CA THR A 138 -14.17 0.95 -10.53
C THR A 138 -13.00 1.35 -11.43
N ILE A 139 -12.07 0.43 -11.71
CA ILE A 139 -10.95 0.69 -12.65
C ILE A 139 -11.45 0.71 -14.11
N ARG A 140 -12.49 -0.07 -14.43
CA ARG A 140 -13.01 -0.21 -15.80
C ARG A 140 -13.99 0.89 -16.20
N GLU A 141 -14.71 1.44 -15.23
CA GLU A 141 -15.71 2.50 -15.41
C GLU A 141 -15.11 3.77 -16.03
#